data_AF-A0A3A9JXA8-F1
#
_entry.id   AF-A0A3A9JXA8-F1
#
_cell.length_a   1.000
_cell.length_b   1.000
_cell.length_c   1.000
_cell.angle_alpha   90.00
_cell.angle_beta   90.00
_cell.angle_gamma   90.00
#
_symmetry.space_group_name_H-M   'P 1'
#
loop_
_entity.id
_entity.type
_entity.pdbx_description
1 polymer ?
#
loop_
_entity_poly.entity_id
_entity_poly.type
_entity_poly.pdbx_seq_one_letter_code
_entity_poly.pdbx_strand_id
1 'polypeptide(L)'
;MENGAFTFTMWLGVSNIMEKRGELFRVDMGLTAGSSFSVLNLNMEIFDGVFTFKHYNDVLKERIVSPVKQAYFPDTFGFAIVDAPACLHNELKDEVKLIKLAEAVCYFKNGALGPGLAILQMLEADLSESLFLEKMLPSILRTNIAAEYFYGNSIKEADEGLGIGFFRIPVMDPKLIYSESEIVFYIHPAGLCHDRRYNSIEFLTPGDKVIFEREENNVHDPNAVHIYTEKGIDLGYIPRCIASIINFNMRRRSRYEALISLVLPDTFYHDQRIAIQARLISEKPVI
;
A
#
# COMPACT_ATOMS: atom_id res chain seq x y z
N MET A 1 9.39 32.50 27.82
CA MET A 1 8.56 31.99 26.71
C MET A 1 8.54 30.48 26.87
N GLU A 2 7.39 29.94 27.26
CA GLU A 2 7.21 28.49 27.26
C GLU A 2 7.34 28.03 25.80
N ASN A 3 8.21 27.06 25.53
CA ASN A 3 8.25 26.39 24.24
C ASN A 3 6.93 25.63 24.07
N GLY A 4 5.89 26.32 23.62
CA GLY A 4 4.62 25.70 23.29
C GLY A 4 4.88 24.69 22.19
N ALA A 5 4.73 23.40 22.51
CA ALA A 5 4.86 22.36 21.51
C ALA A 5 3.83 22.62 20.41
N PHE A 6 4.30 22.81 19.18
CA PHE A 6 3.42 22.97 18.03
C PHE A 6 2.68 21.66 17.80
N THR A 7 1.36 21.74 17.68
CA THR A 7 0.52 20.59 17.41
C THR A 7 -0.18 20.76 16.08
N PHE A 8 -0.18 19.69 15.28
CA PHE A 8 -0.91 19.59 14.03
C PHE A 8 -2.04 18.59 14.22
N THR A 9 -3.18 18.85 13.61
CA THR A 9 -4.23 17.83 13.47
C THR A 9 -4.30 17.42 12.00
N MET A 10 -4.04 16.15 11.72
CA MET A 10 -4.20 15.56 10.41
C MET A 10 -5.46 14.70 10.36
N TRP A 11 -6.30 14.95 9.37
CA TRP A 11 -7.42 14.10 9.01
C TRP A 11 -7.05 13.29 7.77
N LEU A 12 -7.10 11.97 7.88
CA LEU A 12 -6.75 11.05 6.81
C LEU A 12 -7.92 10.13 6.52
N GLY A 13 -8.46 10.21 5.31
CA GLY A 13 -9.47 9.28 4.80
C GLY A 13 -8.83 8.26 3.88
N VAL A 14 -9.13 6.99 4.08
CA VAL A 14 -8.69 5.87 3.23
C VAL A 14 -9.83 4.87 3.01
N SER A 15 -9.93 4.35 1.80
CA SER A 15 -10.93 3.32 1.47
C SER A 15 -10.27 1.95 1.34
N ASN A 16 -10.95 0.91 1.80
CA ASN A 16 -10.76 -0.44 1.33
C ASN A 16 -11.81 -0.71 0.24
N ILE A 17 -11.36 -0.69 -1.02
CA ILE A 17 -12.25 -0.84 -2.19
C ILE A 17 -12.91 -2.22 -2.21
N MET A 18 -12.15 -3.26 -1.84
CA MET A 18 -12.61 -4.65 -1.85
C MET A 18 -13.74 -4.89 -0.84
N GLU A 19 -13.60 -4.30 0.35
CA GLU A 19 -14.59 -4.39 1.42
C GLU A 19 -15.68 -3.32 1.33
N LYS A 20 -15.57 -2.38 0.37
CA LYS A 20 -16.42 -1.19 0.26
C LYS A 20 -16.56 -0.46 1.61
N ARG A 21 -15.43 -0.26 2.27
CA ARG A 21 -15.36 0.30 3.63
C ARG A 21 -14.45 1.52 3.66
N GLY A 22 -14.86 2.55 4.38
CA GLY A 22 -14.10 3.76 4.57
C GLY A 22 -13.59 3.89 6.00
N GLU A 23 -12.40 4.45 6.16
CA GLU A 23 -11.77 4.71 7.45
C GLU A 23 -11.32 6.16 7.52
N LEU A 24 -11.80 6.89 8.52
CA LEU A 24 -11.39 8.27 8.80
C LEU A 24 -10.53 8.29 10.07
N PHE A 25 -9.29 8.73 9.92
CA PHE A 25 -8.34 8.90 11.01
C PHE A 25 -8.21 10.38 11.37
N ARG A 26 -8.24 10.67 12.67
CA ARG A 26 -7.83 11.95 13.24
C ARG A 26 -6.54 11.72 14.02
N VAL A 27 -5.45 12.30 13.53
CA VAL A 27 -4.11 12.17 14.09
C VAL A 27 -3.68 13.51 14.65
N ASP A 28 -3.51 13.59 15.97
CA ASP A 28 -2.86 14.74 16.58
C ASP A 28 -1.36 14.47 16.65
N MET A 29 -0.56 15.37 16.10
CA MET A 29 0.89 15.26 16.02
C MET A 29 1.54 16.41 16.77
N GLY A 30 2.60 16.14 17.51
CA GLY A 30 3.42 17.14 18.19
C GLY A 30 4.78 17.22 17.55
N LEU A 31 5.24 18.44 17.23
CA LEU A 31 6.60 18.67 16.76
C LEU A 31 7.58 18.57 17.94
N THR A 32 8.59 17.71 17.81
CA THR A 32 9.71 17.60 18.74
C THR A 32 10.92 18.38 18.22
N ALA A 33 11.93 18.59 19.08
CA ALA A 33 13.14 19.30 18.69
C ALA A 33 13.78 18.67 17.44
N GLY A 34 14.11 19.49 16.43
CA GLY A 34 14.76 19.04 15.19
C GLY A 34 13.82 18.60 14.07
N SER A 35 12.61 19.17 13.95
CA SER A 35 11.63 18.90 12.87
C SER A 35 11.14 17.46 12.78
N SER A 36 11.34 16.68 13.85
CA SER A 36 10.70 15.38 14.00
C SER A 36 9.30 15.58 14.55
N PHE A 37 8.35 14.71 14.18
CA PHE A 37 7.02 14.70 14.78
C PHE A 37 6.76 13.38 15.50
N SER A 38 5.84 13.44 16.45
CA SER A 38 5.35 12.28 17.19
C SER A 38 3.82 12.26 17.14
N VAL A 39 3.24 11.07 17.03
CA VAL A 39 1.79 10.89 17.14
C VAL A 39 1.39 10.98 18.62
N LEU A 40 0.65 12.02 18.98
CA LEU A 40 0.14 12.26 20.33
C LEU A 40 -1.18 11.54 20.56
N ASN A 41 -2.06 11.56 19.56
CA ASN A 41 -3.37 10.95 19.62
C ASN A 41 -3.76 10.39 18.26
N LEU A 42 -4.49 9.28 18.26
CA LEU A 42 -5.02 8.64 17.05
C LEU A 42 -6.44 8.17 17.34
N ASN A 43 -7.40 8.71 16.60
CA ASN A 43 -8.79 8.26 16.62
C ASN A 43 -9.16 7.77 15.23
N MET A 44 -9.97 6.70 15.16
CA MET A 44 -10.42 6.10 13.92
C MET A 44 -11.93 5.94 13.95
N GLU A 45 -12.57 6.35 12.87
CA GLU A 45 -13.98 6.11 12.57
C GLU A 45 -14.09 5.22 11.34
N ILE A 46 -15.01 4.25 11.37
CA ILE A 46 -15.31 3.35 10.26
C ILE A 46 -16.71 3.66 9.75
N PHE A 47 -16.90 3.64 8.44
CA PHE A 47 -18.23 3.76 7.83
C PHE A 47 -18.36 2.88 6.58
N ASP A 48 -19.62 2.61 6.22
CA ASP A 48 -19.96 1.83 5.03
C ASP A 48 -19.82 2.67 3.76
N GLY A 49 -19.11 2.13 2.77
CA GLY A 49 -18.87 2.77 1.48
C GLY A 49 -17.41 3.17 1.26
N VAL A 50 -17.10 3.59 0.03
CA VAL A 50 -15.78 4.15 -0.32
C VAL A 50 -15.81 5.67 -0.24
N PHE A 51 -14.67 6.29 0.09
CA PHE A 51 -14.54 7.73 0.02
C PHE A 51 -14.78 8.22 -1.40
N THR A 52 -15.68 9.18 -1.52
CA THR A 52 -15.93 9.89 -2.77
C THR A 52 -15.46 11.32 -2.59
N PHE A 53 -15.32 12.04 -3.70
CA PHE A 53 -15.07 13.48 -3.63
C PHE A 53 -16.15 14.23 -2.82
N LYS A 54 -17.38 13.72 -2.81
CA LYS A 54 -18.45 14.26 -1.95
C LYS A 54 -18.13 14.06 -0.47
N HIS A 55 -17.80 12.84 -0.03
CA HIS A 55 -17.44 12.55 1.37
C HIS A 55 -16.29 13.44 1.85
N TYR A 56 -15.27 13.63 1.00
CA TYR A 56 -14.17 14.55 1.28
C TYR A 56 -14.65 15.99 1.49
N ASN A 57 -15.51 16.52 0.60
CA ASN A 57 -16.07 17.86 0.74
C ASN A 57 -16.96 18.02 1.98
N ASP A 58 -17.66 16.96 2.40
CA ASP A 58 -18.49 16.98 3.61
C ASP A 58 -17.60 17.07 4.86
N VAL A 59 -16.52 16.28 4.92
CA VAL A 59 -15.50 16.37 6.00
C VAL A 59 -14.91 17.77 6.09
N LEU A 60 -14.56 18.38 4.94
CA LEU A 60 -14.03 19.75 4.90
C LEU A 60 -15.00 20.77 5.51
N LYS A 61 -16.29 20.68 5.20
CA LYS A 61 -17.30 21.64 5.67
C LYS A 61 -17.62 21.47 7.15
N GLU A 62 -17.67 20.24 7.63
CA GLU A 62 -18.15 19.94 8.98
C GLU A 62 -17.07 20.03 10.04
N ARG A 63 -15.82 19.64 9.70
CA ARG A 63 -14.77 19.40 10.71
C ARG A 63 -13.68 20.44 10.72
N ILE A 64 -13.65 21.37 9.75
CA ILE A 64 -12.52 22.26 9.54
C ILE A 64 -12.98 23.71 9.38
N VAL A 65 -12.38 24.61 10.18
CA VAL A 65 -12.84 26.00 10.37
C VAL A 65 -11.78 27.03 9.92
N SER A 66 -10.59 26.59 9.50
CA SER A 66 -9.38 27.42 9.28
C SER A 66 -8.75 27.16 7.89
N PRO A 67 -7.92 28.07 7.32
CA PRO A 67 -7.13 27.75 6.12
C PRO A 67 -6.22 26.53 6.36
N VAL A 68 -6.58 25.42 5.73
CA VAL A 68 -5.85 24.14 5.78
C VAL A 68 -5.23 23.82 4.43
N LYS A 69 -4.15 23.03 4.45
CA LYS A 69 -3.72 22.33 3.24
C LYS A 69 -4.44 21.00 3.13
N GLN A 70 -4.93 20.72 1.94
CA GLN A 70 -5.81 19.59 1.69
C GLN A 70 -5.46 18.95 0.34
N ALA A 71 -5.55 17.63 0.27
CA ALA A 71 -5.32 16.86 -0.93
C ALA A 71 -6.32 15.69 -1.01
N TYR A 72 -6.97 15.55 -2.16
CA TYR A 72 -7.76 14.36 -2.48
C TYR A 72 -6.97 13.51 -3.49
N PHE A 73 -6.88 12.21 -3.22
CA PHE A 73 -6.16 11.23 -4.02
C PHE A 73 -7.18 10.32 -4.71
N PRO A 74 -7.64 10.67 -5.93
CA PRO A 74 -8.68 9.90 -6.61
C PRO A 74 -8.26 8.45 -6.89
N ASP A 75 -6.98 8.23 -7.23
CA ASP A 75 -6.46 6.92 -7.65
C ASP A 75 -6.46 5.86 -6.53
N THR A 76 -6.48 6.29 -5.27
CA THR A 76 -6.51 5.41 -4.09
C THR A 76 -7.77 5.60 -3.24
N PHE A 77 -8.70 6.44 -3.70
CA PHE A 77 -9.89 6.86 -2.94
C PHE A 77 -9.53 7.28 -1.51
N GLY A 78 -8.51 8.13 -1.40
CA GLY A 78 -7.99 8.65 -0.15
C GLY A 78 -7.95 10.17 -0.11
N PHE A 79 -7.71 10.75 1.07
CA PHE A 79 -7.44 12.17 1.21
C PHE A 79 -6.60 12.46 2.44
N ALA A 80 -5.95 13.62 2.43
CA ALA A 80 -5.27 14.19 3.57
C ALA A 80 -5.72 15.64 3.79
N ILE A 81 -5.96 16.01 5.04
CA ILE A 81 -6.16 17.40 5.43
C ILE A 81 -5.30 17.68 6.64
N VAL A 82 -4.48 18.73 6.56
CA VAL A 82 -3.56 19.13 7.62
C VAL A 82 -4.00 20.49 8.14
N ASP A 83 -4.41 20.51 9.40
CA ASP A 83 -4.70 21.72 10.16
C ASP A 83 -3.48 22.08 11.02
N ALA A 84 -2.93 23.25 10.75
CA ALA A 84 -1.70 23.77 11.35
C ALA A 84 -1.97 25.10 12.07
N PRO A 85 -1.28 25.37 13.20
CA PRO A 85 -1.37 26.65 13.88
C PRO A 85 -1.02 27.82 12.95
N ALA A 86 -1.80 28.90 13.00
CA ALA A 86 -1.65 30.09 12.16
C ALA A 86 -0.28 30.79 12.23
N CYS A 87 0.58 30.44 13.19
CA CYS A 87 1.90 31.04 13.38
C CYS A 87 3.03 30.38 12.57
N LEU A 88 2.78 29.28 11.84
CA LEU A 88 3.82 28.51 11.11
C LEU A 88 3.98 28.87 9.63
N HIS A 89 3.53 30.05 9.18
CA HIS A 89 3.53 30.45 7.76
C HIS A 89 4.86 30.33 7.00
N ASN A 90 6.00 30.14 7.67
CA ASN A 90 7.31 29.98 7.04
C ASN A 90 7.84 28.52 6.97
N GLU A 91 7.13 27.52 7.51
CA GLU A 91 7.55 26.10 7.49
C GLU A 91 6.66 25.24 6.56
N LEU A 92 6.42 25.74 5.33
CA LEU A 92 5.65 25.07 4.28
C LEU A 92 6.08 23.63 3.94
N LYS A 93 7.28 23.20 4.39
CA LYS A 93 7.87 21.89 4.09
C LYS A 93 7.22 20.75 4.87
N ASP A 94 6.88 20.96 6.15
CA ASP A 94 6.38 19.88 7.01
C ASP A 94 4.96 19.48 6.63
N GLU A 95 4.10 20.44 6.26
CA GLU A 95 2.75 20.14 5.78
C GLU A 95 2.76 19.33 4.48
N VAL A 96 3.67 19.63 3.55
CA VAL A 96 3.82 18.88 2.29
C VAL A 96 4.31 17.47 2.59
N LYS A 97 5.27 17.32 3.51
CA LYS A 97 5.76 16.02 3.99
C LYS A 97 4.61 15.19 4.56
N LEU A 98 3.78 15.76 5.43
CA LEU A 98 2.62 15.08 6.03
C LEU A 98 1.58 14.65 4.98
N ILE A 99 1.28 15.50 4.01
CA ILE A 99 0.38 15.15 2.90
C ILE A 99 0.93 13.98 2.08
N LYS A 100 2.25 13.97 1.81
CA LYS A 100 2.91 12.88 1.10
C LYS A 100 2.94 11.58 1.91
N LEU A 101 3.14 11.65 3.22
CA LEU A 101 3.03 10.47 4.09
C LEU A 101 1.62 9.90 4.09
N ALA A 102 0.61 10.77 4.14
CA ALA A 102 -0.78 10.36 4.02
C ALA A 102 -1.07 9.72 2.65
N GLU A 103 -0.52 10.26 1.56
CA GLU A 103 -0.60 9.67 0.22
C GLU A 103 0.00 8.25 0.21
N ALA A 104 1.18 8.05 0.81
CA ALA A 104 1.81 6.73 0.94
C ALA A 104 0.92 5.75 1.72
N VAL A 105 0.30 6.18 2.83
CA VAL A 105 -0.65 5.38 3.60
C VAL A 105 -1.85 4.94 2.75
N CYS A 106 -2.37 5.83 1.89
CA CYS A 106 -3.46 5.51 0.98
C CYS A 106 -3.06 4.40 -0.01
N TYR A 107 -1.87 4.50 -0.60
CA TYR A 107 -1.34 3.46 -1.49
C TYR A 107 -1.17 2.12 -0.77
N PHE A 108 -0.54 2.12 0.40
CA PHE A 108 -0.31 0.90 1.16
C PHE A 108 -1.61 0.19 1.53
N LYS A 109 -2.60 0.91 2.05
CA LYS A 109 -3.89 0.30 2.45
C LYS A 109 -4.67 -0.29 1.29
N ASN A 110 -4.40 0.14 0.05
CA ASN A 110 -4.99 -0.41 -1.16
C ASN A 110 -4.11 -1.46 -1.87
N GLY A 111 -2.96 -1.81 -1.30
CA GLY A 111 -2.07 -2.84 -1.84
C GLY A 111 -1.08 -2.36 -2.91
N ALA A 112 -1.09 -1.07 -3.27
CA ALA A 112 -0.13 -0.49 -4.22
C ALA A 112 1.18 -0.14 -3.51
N LEU A 113 1.92 -1.17 -3.13
CA LEU A 113 3.08 -1.05 -2.24
C LEU A 113 4.24 -0.28 -2.88
N GLY A 114 4.50 -0.48 -4.17
CA GLY A 114 5.57 0.19 -4.91
C GLY A 114 5.45 1.72 -4.93
N PRO A 115 4.32 2.28 -5.41
CA PRO A 115 4.06 3.72 -5.34
C PRO A 115 4.20 4.31 -3.93
N GLY A 116 3.69 3.63 -2.91
CA GLY A 116 3.83 4.07 -1.52
C GLY A 116 5.29 4.12 -1.07
N LEU A 117 6.07 3.09 -1.37
CA LEU A 117 7.51 3.04 -1.07
C LEU A 117 8.30 4.13 -1.83
N ALA A 118 7.97 4.39 -3.10
CA ALA A 118 8.61 5.45 -3.89
C ALA A 118 8.40 6.83 -3.25
N ILE A 119 7.20 7.10 -2.70
CA ILE A 119 6.95 8.32 -1.94
C ILE A 119 7.84 8.40 -0.71
N LEU A 120 7.99 7.31 0.06
CA LEU A 120 8.86 7.30 1.24
C LEU A 120 10.33 7.56 0.90
N GLN A 121 10.82 7.03 -0.22
CA GLN A 121 12.17 7.30 -0.72
C GLN A 121 12.34 8.77 -1.11
N MET A 122 11.37 9.34 -1.84
CA MET A 122 11.39 10.76 -2.21
C MET A 122 11.36 11.71 -1.01
N LEU A 123 10.74 11.28 0.10
CA LEU A 123 10.69 12.04 1.34
C LEU A 123 11.96 11.91 2.18
N GLU A 124 12.90 11.04 1.79
CA GLU A 124 14.05 10.65 2.63
C GLU A 124 13.59 10.26 4.04
N ALA A 125 12.52 9.46 4.11
CA ALA A 125 11.80 9.18 5.35
C ALA A 125 12.70 8.59 6.44
N ASP A 126 12.52 9.07 7.68
CA ASP A 126 13.33 8.71 8.84
C ASP A 126 12.52 8.05 9.96
N LEU A 127 13.08 8.04 11.18
CA LEU A 127 12.45 7.46 12.36
C LEU A 127 11.06 8.04 12.67
N SER A 128 10.82 9.33 12.44
CA SER A 128 9.53 9.97 12.71
C SER A 128 8.44 9.46 11.77
N GLU A 129 8.75 9.35 10.47
CA GLU A 129 7.87 8.74 9.48
C GLU A 129 7.59 7.27 9.78
N SER A 130 8.65 6.52 10.13
CA SER A 130 8.57 5.14 10.57
C SER A 130 7.56 4.95 11.71
N LEU A 131 7.65 5.77 12.76
CA LEU A 131 6.77 5.72 13.92
C LEU A 131 5.32 6.07 13.55
N PHE A 132 5.14 7.03 12.65
CA PHE A 132 3.81 7.36 12.14
C PHE A 132 3.21 6.21 11.36
N LEU A 133 3.94 5.62 10.41
CA LEU A 133 3.48 4.46 9.64
C LEU A 133 3.22 3.25 10.54
N GLU A 134 3.99 3.04 11.61
CA GLU A 134 3.74 2.01 12.62
C GLU A 134 2.36 2.19 13.29
N LYS A 135 1.96 3.43 13.59
CA LYS A 135 0.65 3.73 14.17
C LYS A 135 -0.49 3.56 13.17
N MET A 136 -0.24 3.90 11.90
CA MET A 136 -1.28 3.92 10.86
C MET A 136 -1.50 2.57 10.19
N LEU A 137 -0.47 1.72 10.12
CA LEU A 137 -0.49 0.49 9.34
C LEU A 137 -0.42 -0.75 10.25
N PRO A 138 -1.33 -1.72 10.06
CA PRO A 138 -1.26 -2.97 10.79
C PRO A 138 0.03 -3.73 10.47
N SER A 139 0.51 -4.54 11.41
CA SER A 139 1.77 -5.28 11.28
C SER A 139 1.84 -6.11 10.00
N ILE A 140 0.74 -6.78 9.63
CA ILE A 140 0.67 -7.61 8.42
C ILE A 140 0.90 -6.80 7.13
N LEU A 141 0.38 -5.56 7.07
CA LEU A 141 0.59 -4.69 5.92
C LEU A 141 2.02 -4.16 5.90
N ARG A 142 2.61 -3.87 7.06
CA ARG A 142 4.05 -3.54 7.16
C ARG A 142 4.92 -4.68 6.65
N THR A 143 4.61 -5.94 7.01
CA THR A 143 5.33 -7.11 6.46
C THR A 143 5.20 -7.22 4.94
N ASN A 144 4.01 -6.94 4.39
CA ASN A 144 3.79 -6.85 2.95
C ASN A 144 4.68 -5.79 2.29
N ILE A 145 4.75 -4.58 2.86
CA ILE A 145 5.60 -3.50 2.37
C ILE A 145 7.07 -3.93 2.36
N ALA A 146 7.56 -4.56 3.42
CA ALA A 146 8.92 -5.09 3.45
C ALA A 146 9.13 -6.20 2.40
N ALA A 147 8.16 -7.10 2.23
CA ALA A 147 8.26 -8.15 1.23
C ALA A 147 8.36 -7.58 -0.20
N GLU A 148 7.58 -6.53 -0.52
CA GLU A 148 7.70 -5.81 -1.79
C GLU A 148 9.06 -5.12 -1.92
N TYR A 149 9.52 -4.45 -0.86
CA TYR A 149 10.80 -3.74 -0.87
C TYR A 149 12.00 -4.67 -1.17
N PHE A 150 12.04 -5.85 -0.54
CA PHE A 150 13.16 -6.79 -0.71
C PHE A 150 13.02 -7.72 -1.91
N TYR A 151 11.79 -8.07 -2.29
CA TYR A 151 11.53 -9.18 -3.21
C TYR A 151 10.48 -8.89 -4.28
N GLY A 152 9.88 -7.71 -4.25
CA GLY A 152 8.89 -7.28 -5.22
C GLY A 152 9.50 -6.95 -6.59
N ASN A 153 8.62 -6.52 -7.50
CA ASN A 153 8.99 -6.11 -8.86
C ASN A 153 8.79 -4.59 -9.07
N SER A 154 8.17 -3.90 -8.12
CA SER A 154 7.76 -2.51 -8.31
C SER A 154 8.89 -1.48 -8.18
N ILE A 155 9.96 -1.78 -7.45
CA ILE A 155 11.10 -0.87 -7.26
C ILE A 155 12.36 -1.53 -7.78
N LYS A 156 12.80 -1.12 -8.97
CA LYS A 156 14.01 -1.66 -9.64
C LYS A 156 15.31 -1.06 -9.11
N GLU A 157 15.23 0.10 -8.44
CA GLU A 157 16.35 0.88 -7.95
C GLU A 157 16.08 1.31 -6.50
N ALA A 158 15.81 0.35 -5.61
CA ALA A 158 15.63 0.68 -4.21
C ALA A 158 16.99 1.13 -3.65
N ASP A 159 17.15 2.43 -3.45
CA ASP A 159 18.29 2.96 -2.70
C ASP A 159 18.26 2.37 -1.28
N GLU A 160 19.43 2.05 -0.71
CA GLU A 160 19.59 1.24 0.52
C GLU A 160 18.96 1.89 1.79
N GLY A 161 18.29 3.03 1.65
CA GLY A 161 17.82 3.89 2.75
C GLY A 161 16.70 3.33 3.62
N LEU A 162 15.78 2.51 3.09
CA LEU A 162 14.64 1.97 3.87
C LEU A 162 14.97 0.58 4.43
N GLY A 163 15.70 0.52 5.56
CA GLY A 163 16.03 -0.75 6.22
C GLY A 163 14.87 -1.43 6.94
N ILE A 164 14.97 -2.74 7.25
CA ILE A 164 13.95 -3.53 8.01
C ILE A 164 13.55 -2.85 9.33
N GLY A 165 14.50 -2.18 9.99
CA GLY A 165 14.27 -1.42 11.22
C GLY A 165 13.26 -0.28 11.05
N PHE A 166 13.13 0.30 9.85
CA PHE A 166 12.21 1.38 9.53
C PHE A 166 10.75 0.98 9.76
N PHE A 167 10.38 -0.28 9.56
CA PHE A 167 8.99 -0.69 9.78
C PHE A 167 8.77 -1.36 11.13
N ARG A 168 9.78 -1.49 12.00
CA ARG A 168 9.73 -2.29 13.24
C ARG A 168 9.08 -3.66 13.03
N ILE A 169 9.36 -4.29 11.89
CA ILE A 169 8.93 -5.65 11.62
C ILE A 169 9.89 -6.56 12.39
N PRO A 170 9.39 -7.60 13.09
CA PRO A 170 10.26 -8.60 13.70
C PRO A 170 11.30 -9.11 12.70
N VAL A 171 12.47 -9.52 13.17
CA VAL A 171 13.54 -10.11 12.33
C VAL A 171 13.10 -11.51 11.89
N MET A 172 12.12 -11.56 10.99
CA MET A 172 11.64 -12.72 10.28
C MET A 172 11.72 -12.43 8.80
N ASP A 173 11.98 -13.46 7.99
CA ASP A 173 12.03 -13.29 6.54
C ASP A 173 10.62 -12.87 6.04
N PRO A 174 10.46 -11.67 5.45
CA PRO A 174 9.15 -11.20 5.01
C PRO A 174 8.58 -12.06 3.87
N LYS A 175 9.36 -12.96 3.25
CA LYS A 175 8.86 -13.98 2.30
C LYS A 175 7.88 -14.98 2.90
N LEU A 176 7.87 -15.16 4.22
CA LEU A 176 7.01 -16.16 4.86
C LEU A 176 5.51 -15.90 4.59
N ILE A 177 5.12 -14.65 4.35
CA ILE A 177 3.74 -14.27 4.00
C ILE A 177 3.19 -15.01 2.78
N TYR A 178 4.06 -15.47 1.86
CA TYR A 178 3.66 -16.19 0.64
C TYR A 178 3.34 -17.67 0.90
N SER A 179 3.64 -18.19 2.08
CA SER A 179 3.52 -19.60 2.45
C SER A 179 2.60 -19.88 3.64
N GLU A 180 2.19 -18.84 4.37
CA GLU A 180 1.33 -18.99 5.55
C GLU A 180 -0.16 -18.91 5.17
N SER A 181 -0.92 -19.93 5.56
CA SER A 181 -2.39 -19.88 5.48
C SER A 181 -2.92 -18.76 6.39
N GLU A 182 -4.02 -18.12 5.97
CA GLU A 182 -4.66 -16.98 6.67
C GLU A 182 -3.92 -15.64 6.56
N ILE A 183 -2.73 -15.59 5.95
CA ILE A 183 -2.09 -14.32 5.63
C ILE A 183 -2.54 -13.82 4.26
N VAL A 184 -3.08 -12.61 4.25
CA VAL A 184 -3.32 -11.85 3.02
C VAL A 184 -2.04 -11.13 2.63
N PHE A 185 -1.65 -11.29 1.38
CA PHE A 185 -0.49 -10.61 0.82
C PHE A 185 -0.80 -9.95 -0.52
N TYR A 186 0.06 -9.01 -0.93
CA TYR A 186 -0.05 -8.30 -2.19
C TYR A 186 1.08 -8.69 -3.14
N ILE A 187 0.77 -8.73 -4.44
CA ILE A 187 1.72 -8.98 -5.52
C ILE A 187 1.51 -7.96 -6.63
N HIS A 188 2.61 -7.51 -7.21
CA HIS A 188 2.62 -6.73 -8.45
C HIS A 188 3.14 -7.62 -9.58
N PRO A 189 2.37 -7.85 -10.65
CA PRO A 189 2.78 -8.72 -11.74
C PRO A 189 4.08 -8.28 -12.40
N ALA A 190 4.87 -9.24 -12.83
CA ALA A 190 6.05 -9.03 -13.65
C ALA A 190 5.72 -9.24 -15.14
N GLY A 191 6.31 -8.39 -15.98
CA GLY A 191 6.30 -8.58 -17.43
C GLY A 191 5.06 -8.04 -18.15
N LEU A 192 4.36 -7.07 -17.57
CA LEU A 192 3.25 -6.39 -18.24
C LEU A 192 3.71 -5.60 -19.48
N CYS A 193 4.97 -5.16 -19.49
CA CYS A 193 5.60 -4.53 -20.64
C CYS A 193 5.82 -5.50 -21.82
N HIS A 194 5.94 -6.80 -21.56
CA HIS A 194 6.16 -7.80 -22.61
C HIS A 194 4.85 -8.10 -23.34
N ASP A 195 4.94 -8.35 -24.65
CA ASP A 195 3.80 -8.66 -25.52
C ASP A 195 2.64 -7.66 -25.48
N ARG A 196 2.92 -6.44 -24.98
CA ARG A 196 1.93 -5.36 -24.77
C ARG A 196 0.76 -5.78 -23.87
N ARG A 197 1.00 -6.67 -22.90
CA ARG A 197 -0.01 -7.09 -21.90
C ARG A 197 -0.64 -5.91 -21.17
N TYR A 198 0.11 -4.82 -20.97
CA TYR A 198 -0.38 -3.58 -20.35
C TYR A 198 -1.60 -2.95 -21.03
N ASN A 199 -1.87 -3.23 -22.32
CA ASN A 199 -3.08 -2.76 -22.98
C ASN A 199 -4.35 -3.34 -22.36
N SER A 200 -4.25 -4.50 -21.71
CA SER A 200 -5.40 -5.15 -21.09
C SER A 200 -5.81 -4.57 -19.74
N ILE A 201 -4.99 -3.67 -19.17
CA ILE A 201 -5.23 -3.06 -17.85
C ILE A 201 -6.57 -2.31 -17.82
N GLU A 202 -6.99 -1.70 -18.93
CA GLU A 202 -8.25 -0.94 -19.01
C GLU A 202 -9.50 -1.82 -18.82
N PHE A 203 -9.39 -3.13 -18.99
CA PHE A 203 -10.49 -4.09 -18.82
C PHE A 203 -10.53 -4.70 -17.42
N LEU A 204 -9.58 -4.36 -16.56
CA LEU A 204 -9.51 -4.85 -15.20
C LEU A 204 -10.36 -4.00 -14.26
N THR A 205 -10.97 -4.65 -13.28
CA THR A 205 -11.70 -3.98 -12.22
C THR A 205 -11.29 -4.56 -10.87
N PRO A 206 -11.13 -3.75 -9.81
CA PRO A 206 -11.00 -4.28 -8.45
C PRO A 206 -12.09 -5.30 -8.14
N GLY A 207 -11.71 -6.44 -7.58
CA GLY A 207 -12.59 -7.60 -7.37
C GLY A 207 -12.55 -8.65 -8.48
N ASP A 208 -11.95 -8.38 -9.63
CA ASP A 208 -11.75 -9.41 -10.66
C ASP A 208 -10.89 -10.54 -10.10
N LYS A 209 -11.35 -11.78 -10.29
CA LYS A 209 -10.62 -12.95 -9.83
C LYS A 209 -9.41 -13.23 -10.70
N VAL A 210 -8.33 -13.62 -10.03
CA VAL A 210 -7.04 -13.94 -10.60
C VAL A 210 -6.72 -15.41 -10.35
N ILE A 211 -6.24 -16.08 -11.39
CA ILE A 211 -5.83 -17.47 -11.40
C ILE A 211 -4.30 -17.51 -11.47
N PHE A 212 -3.71 -18.37 -10.63
CA PHE A 212 -2.30 -18.71 -10.68
C PHE A 212 -2.15 -20.08 -11.32
N GLU A 213 -1.34 -20.16 -12.37
CA GLU A 213 -1.06 -21.40 -13.10
C GLU A 213 0.43 -21.69 -13.14
N ARG A 214 0.82 -22.93 -12.83
CA ARG A 214 2.23 -23.34 -12.84
C ARG A 214 2.66 -23.62 -14.27
N GLU A 215 3.77 -23.03 -14.69
CA GLU A 215 4.35 -23.27 -16.02
C GLU A 215 5.66 -24.05 -15.90
N GLU A 216 5.57 -25.35 -15.62
CA GLU A 216 6.74 -26.20 -15.31
C GLU A 216 7.77 -26.31 -16.45
N ASN A 217 7.33 -26.09 -17.69
CA ASN A 217 8.14 -26.19 -18.90
C ASN A 217 8.63 -24.81 -19.39
N ASN A 218 8.48 -23.75 -18.60
CA ASN A 218 8.95 -22.42 -18.98
C ASN A 218 10.49 -22.45 -19.12
N VAL A 219 10.98 -22.03 -20.29
CA VAL A 219 12.41 -22.11 -20.65
C VAL A 219 13.31 -21.15 -19.86
N HIS A 220 12.74 -20.13 -19.22
CA HIS A 220 13.47 -19.08 -18.51
C HIS A 220 13.47 -19.27 -16.99
N ASP A 221 12.38 -19.81 -16.44
CA ASP A 221 12.24 -20.08 -15.01
C ASP A 221 11.39 -21.35 -14.74
N PRO A 222 11.97 -22.45 -14.23
CA PRO A 222 11.21 -23.67 -13.90
C PRO A 222 10.23 -23.47 -12.73
N ASN A 223 10.27 -22.31 -12.07
CA ASN A 223 9.31 -21.91 -11.05
C ASN A 223 8.27 -20.88 -11.52
N ALA A 224 8.21 -20.60 -12.82
CA ALA A 224 7.26 -19.65 -13.37
C ALA A 224 5.84 -19.99 -12.95
N VAL A 225 5.14 -18.97 -12.44
CA VAL A 225 3.71 -19.00 -12.15
C VAL A 225 3.06 -17.90 -12.96
N HIS A 226 2.30 -18.31 -13.98
CA HIS A 226 1.54 -17.45 -14.85
C HIS A 226 0.30 -16.92 -14.13
N ILE A 227 -0.05 -15.66 -14.41
CA ILE A 227 -1.15 -14.95 -13.79
C ILE A 227 -2.11 -14.47 -14.88
N TYR A 228 -3.38 -14.82 -14.74
CA TYR A 228 -4.45 -14.31 -15.61
C TYR A 228 -5.77 -14.19 -14.85
N THR A 229 -6.72 -13.43 -15.38
CA THR A 229 -8.06 -13.34 -14.77
C THR A 229 -8.96 -14.49 -15.21
N GLU A 230 -10.06 -14.75 -14.48
CA GLU A 230 -11.10 -15.69 -14.93
C GLU A 230 -11.69 -15.32 -16.32
N LYS A 231 -11.55 -14.06 -16.75
CA LYS A 231 -11.95 -13.58 -18.08
C LYS A 231 -10.93 -13.88 -19.18
N GLY A 232 -9.79 -14.50 -18.83
CA GLY A 232 -8.69 -14.81 -19.75
C GLY A 232 -7.77 -13.63 -20.04
N ILE A 233 -7.79 -12.58 -19.23
CA ILE A 233 -6.86 -11.45 -19.38
C ILE A 233 -5.49 -11.86 -18.83
N ASP A 234 -4.48 -11.87 -19.67
CA ASP A 234 -3.09 -12.19 -19.32
C ASP A 234 -2.42 -11.03 -18.55
N LEU A 235 -2.00 -11.31 -17.31
CA LEU A 235 -1.36 -10.34 -16.41
C LEU A 235 0.15 -10.55 -16.29
N GLY A 236 0.73 -11.49 -17.04
CA GLY A 236 2.14 -11.85 -16.93
C GLY A 236 2.39 -12.85 -15.81
N TYR A 237 3.41 -12.62 -15.00
CA TYR A 237 3.95 -13.64 -14.10
C TYR A 237 4.10 -13.16 -12.66
N ILE A 238 4.10 -14.11 -11.73
CA ILE A 238 4.57 -13.85 -10.37
C ILE A 238 6.06 -13.44 -10.45
N PRO A 239 6.49 -12.39 -9.73
CA PRO A 239 7.90 -12.00 -9.70
C PRO A 239 8.82 -13.17 -9.36
N ARG A 240 9.89 -13.34 -10.15
CA ARG A 240 10.85 -14.45 -10.04
C ARG A 240 11.36 -14.67 -8.60
N CYS A 241 11.59 -13.58 -7.86
CA CYS A 241 12.10 -13.60 -6.49
C CYS A 241 11.20 -14.34 -5.49
N ILE A 242 9.91 -14.47 -5.78
CA ILE A 242 8.90 -15.11 -4.92
C ILE A 242 8.21 -16.31 -5.59
N ALA A 243 8.35 -16.46 -6.91
CA ALA A 243 7.72 -17.52 -7.70
C ALA A 243 8.08 -18.93 -7.19
N SER A 244 9.30 -19.16 -6.72
CA SER A 244 9.73 -20.45 -6.16
C SER A 244 8.91 -20.88 -4.94
N ILE A 245 8.55 -19.96 -4.07
CA ILE A 245 7.76 -20.24 -2.85
C ILE A 245 6.31 -20.57 -3.24
N ILE A 246 5.72 -19.75 -4.11
CA ILE A 246 4.35 -19.96 -4.58
C ILE A 246 4.24 -21.29 -5.34
N ASN A 247 5.14 -21.55 -6.30
CA ASN A 247 5.18 -22.80 -7.05
C ASN A 247 5.38 -24.02 -6.13
N PHE A 248 6.25 -23.92 -5.11
CA PHE A 248 6.46 -24.99 -4.15
C PHE A 248 5.17 -25.34 -3.38
N ASN A 249 4.41 -24.35 -2.94
CA ASN A 249 3.13 -24.58 -2.27
C ASN A 249 2.09 -25.20 -3.21
N MET A 250 2.00 -24.72 -4.44
CA MET A 250 1.07 -25.27 -5.42
C MET A 250 1.41 -26.73 -5.80
N ARG A 251 2.70 -27.12 -5.84
CA ARG A 251 3.12 -28.53 -5.99
C ARG A 251 2.56 -29.45 -4.91
N ARG A 252 2.33 -28.91 -3.71
CA ARG A 252 1.76 -29.64 -2.56
C ARG A 252 0.24 -29.59 -2.50
N ARG A 253 -0.41 -29.24 -3.62
CA ARG A 253 -1.87 -29.11 -3.78
C ARG A 253 -2.50 -27.96 -3.00
N SER A 254 -1.70 -27.04 -2.46
CA SER A 254 -2.25 -25.79 -1.94
C SER A 254 -2.74 -24.92 -3.09
N ARG A 255 -3.77 -24.10 -2.82
CA ARG A 255 -4.34 -23.18 -3.80
C ARG A 255 -4.25 -21.75 -3.27
N TYR A 256 -4.30 -20.79 -4.18
CA TYR A 256 -4.38 -19.38 -3.81
C TYR A 256 -5.73 -18.83 -4.26
N GLU A 257 -6.38 -18.09 -3.38
CA GLU A 257 -7.44 -17.16 -3.77
C GLU A 257 -6.77 -15.82 -4.05
N ALA A 258 -7.01 -15.27 -5.24
CA ALA A 258 -6.44 -14.00 -5.65
C ALA A 258 -7.47 -13.12 -6.36
N LEU A 259 -7.42 -11.82 -6.06
CA LEU A 259 -8.30 -10.79 -6.62
C LEU A 259 -7.47 -9.56 -7.00
N ILE A 260 -7.87 -8.86 -8.05
CA ILE A 260 -7.37 -7.50 -8.32
C ILE A 260 -7.80 -6.61 -7.15
N SER A 261 -6.86 -6.02 -6.42
CA SER A 261 -7.16 -5.10 -5.32
C SER A 261 -7.23 -3.65 -5.79
N LEU A 262 -6.35 -3.28 -6.71
CA LEU A 262 -6.26 -1.93 -7.24
C LEU A 262 -5.77 -1.93 -8.69
N VAL A 263 -6.27 -0.97 -9.47
CA VAL A 263 -5.80 -0.64 -10.81
C VAL A 263 -5.49 0.85 -10.86
N LEU A 264 -4.23 1.20 -11.13
CA LEU A 264 -3.74 2.58 -11.18
C LEU A 264 -3.80 3.17 -12.61
N PRO A 265 -3.87 4.50 -12.75
CA PRO A 265 -3.86 5.18 -14.05
C PRO A 265 -2.54 4.98 -14.82
N ASP A 266 -2.55 5.39 -16.08
CA ASP A 266 -1.43 5.26 -17.04
C ASP A 266 -0.23 6.15 -16.72
N THR A 267 -0.35 7.05 -15.75
CA THR A 267 0.75 7.85 -15.19
C THR A 267 1.76 7.01 -14.41
N PHE A 268 1.40 5.78 -14.02
CA PHE A 268 2.28 4.83 -13.33
C PHE A 268 2.96 3.86 -14.30
N TYR A 269 4.14 3.38 -13.91
CA TYR A 269 4.84 2.35 -14.67
C TYR A 269 4.01 1.07 -14.73
N HIS A 270 3.99 0.39 -15.88
CA HIS A 270 3.07 -0.73 -16.15
C HIS A 270 3.08 -1.81 -15.06
N ASP A 271 4.26 -2.25 -14.62
CA ASP A 271 4.41 -3.30 -13.58
C ASP A 271 3.94 -2.84 -12.18
N GLN A 272 3.70 -1.54 -11.96
CA GLN A 272 3.17 -1.01 -10.70
C GLN A 272 1.66 -0.79 -10.74
N ARG A 273 1.04 -0.88 -11.92
CA ARG A 273 -0.36 -0.46 -12.11
C ARG A 273 -1.38 -1.43 -11.57
N ILE A 274 -1.00 -2.67 -11.34
CA ILE A 274 -1.89 -3.70 -10.82
C ILE A 274 -1.35 -4.16 -9.47
N ALA A 275 -2.22 -4.08 -8.46
CA ALA A 275 -2.02 -4.79 -7.21
C ALA A 275 -2.99 -5.98 -7.16
N ILE A 276 -2.45 -7.16 -6.86
CA ILE A 276 -3.21 -8.40 -6.66
C ILE A 276 -3.16 -8.71 -5.18
N GLN A 277 -4.32 -8.81 -4.54
CA GLN A 277 -4.44 -9.38 -3.20
C GLN A 277 -4.59 -10.89 -3.32
N ALA A 278 -3.79 -11.64 -2.57
CA ALA A 278 -3.83 -13.09 -2.57
C ALA A 278 -3.76 -13.66 -1.15
N ARG A 279 -4.26 -14.88 -0.98
CA ARG A 279 -4.08 -15.68 0.24
C ARG A 279 -3.94 -17.15 -0.09
N LEU A 280 -3.12 -17.86 0.69
CA LEU A 280 -3.01 -19.31 0.60
C LEU A 280 -4.23 -19.97 1.26
N ILE A 281 -4.83 -20.92 0.55
CA ILE A 281 -5.88 -21.80 1.05
C ILE A 281 -5.29 -23.20 1.08
N SER A 282 -5.15 -23.75 2.29
CA SER A 282 -4.84 -25.16 2.45
C SER A 282 -6.08 -25.97 2.09
N GLU A 283 -5.93 -27.00 1.25
CA GLU A 283 -6.94 -28.05 1.24
C GLU A 283 -6.94 -28.66 2.66
N LYS A 284 -8.12 -28.74 3.30
CA LYS A 284 -8.26 -29.63 4.46
C LYS A 284 -7.68 -30.98 4.04
N PRO A 285 -6.87 -31.66 4.87
CA PRO A 285 -6.47 -33.01 4.55
C PRO A 285 -7.75 -33.79 4.26
N VAL A 286 -7.81 -34.44 3.10
CA VAL A 286 -8.81 -35.48 2.85
C VAL A 286 -8.48 -36.56 3.88
N ILE A 287 -9.21 -36.55 5.01
CA ILE A 287 -9.11 -37.55 6.07
C ILE A 287 -9.56 -38.89 5.51
#